data_AF-A0A2E0HR68-F1
#
_entry.id   AF-A0A2E0HR68-F1
#
_cell.length_a   1.000
_cell.length_b   1.000
_cell.length_c   1.000
_cell.angle_alpha   90.00
_cell.angle_beta   90.00
_cell.angle_gamma   90.00
#
_symmetry.space_group_name_H-M   'P 1'
#
loop_
_entity.id
_entity.type
_entity.pdbx_description
1 polymer ?
#
loop_
_entity_poly.entity_id
_entity_poly.type
_entity_poly.pdbx_seq_one_letter_code
_entity_poly.pdbx_strand_id
1 'polypeptide(L)'
;MTNTMNNSPSIQFINHASVVIKHDEVSLLSDPWYQGDAFHKGWNLLHELNDDEIQELLDQITHIWISHEHPDHFSIMFFKKFGKLIQEKNIEILFQKTKDKRVETFLSKAGYKNRIIDFNNWIKLANNFEILCIKDGFYDSGLAVKAGDKKILNLNDCEVKDKSRCMEVHEIVGDCNVLISQFSYAAWKGGVKNVDWRKKAASEKIETLKLQVKYFKPELLIPFASYVYFSNESNSYLNDSSNKPQDVIEAFSNHKVKVNVMKPFDVILDDELNPNNDEAITFWNNKYEGLKKKEFTRYENIKPDELKSSFSLYKERVFNNNSFWFMRAIRLLSPIPAFKPIVIKVLDHNKNYILDLFSKELTTTSNKAHLSMQSESFNFLMNNTFGFDTLTVNGCFEEECKSGFSIATRSLAIENLNNIGISVRPRIIFNFRVILMFISRLFKVAKKIDSTS
;
A
#
# COMPACT_ATOMS: atom_id res chain seq x y z
N MET A 1 -9.09 38.11 31.42
CA MET A 1 -9.69 36.86 30.91
C MET A 1 -9.38 36.82 29.43
N THR A 2 -8.32 36.12 29.05
CA THR A 2 -7.98 35.87 27.65
C THR A 2 -9.03 34.93 27.09
N ASN A 3 -9.77 35.37 26.08
CA ASN A 3 -10.68 34.54 25.28
C ASN A 3 -9.87 33.36 24.73
N THR A 4 -9.96 32.20 25.37
CA THR A 4 -9.58 30.93 24.77
C THR A 4 -10.64 30.69 23.68
N MET A 5 -10.35 31.11 22.45
CA MET A 5 -11.11 30.56 21.32
C MET A 5 -10.98 29.04 21.44
N ASN A 6 -12.10 28.35 21.65
CA ASN A 6 -12.16 26.90 21.51
C ASN A 6 -11.71 26.58 20.09
N ASN A 7 -10.44 26.22 19.93
CA ASN A 7 -9.88 25.86 18.65
C ASN A 7 -10.10 24.35 18.47
N SER A 8 -11.36 24.00 18.18
CA SER A 8 -11.77 22.61 17.99
C SER A 8 -10.83 21.92 16.98
N PRO A 9 -10.39 20.68 17.23
CA PRO A 9 -9.58 19.93 16.26
C PRO A 9 -10.27 19.86 14.90
N SER A 10 -9.49 19.92 13.83
CA SER A 10 -10.00 19.78 12.46
C SER A 10 -9.30 18.66 11.70
N ILE A 11 -10.05 18.06 10.78
CA ILE A 11 -9.53 17.08 9.82
C ILE A 11 -9.81 17.62 8.42
N GLN A 12 -8.76 17.82 7.64
CA GLN A 12 -8.87 18.16 6.23
C GLN A 12 -8.49 16.94 5.39
N PHE A 13 -9.37 16.52 4.49
CA PHE A 13 -9.03 15.48 3.52
C PHE A 13 -8.25 16.11 2.37
N ILE A 14 -7.05 15.60 2.08
CA ILE A 14 -6.23 16.13 0.98
C ILE A 14 -6.42 15.27 -0.26
N ASN A 15 -6.07 14.00 -0.18
CA ASN A 15 -6.25 13.03 -1.26
C ASN A 15 -6.00 11.61 -0.75
N HIS A 16 -6.40 10.57 -1.49
CA HIS A 16 -6.07 9.16 -1.21
C HIS A 16 -5.89 8.79 0.28
N ALA A 17 -4.65 8.54 0.74
CA ALA A 17 -4.30 8.18 2.13
C ALA A 17 -3.82 9.39 2.97
N SER A 18 -4.05 10.60 2.48
CA SER A 18 -3.54 11.86 3.00
C SER A 18 -4.64 12.73 3.59
N VAL A 19 -4.50 12.98 4.88
CA VAL A 19 -5.29 13.93 5.66
C VAL A 19 -4.37 14.84 6.48
N VAL A 20 -4.85 16.05 6.75
CA VAL A 20 -4.27 16.95 7.76
C VAL A 20 -5.11 16.88 9.02
N ILE A 21 -4.48 16.56 10.14
CA ILE A 21 -5.08 16.69 11.47
C ILE A 21 -4.46 17.92 12.14
N LYS A 22 -5.28 18.92 12.46
CA LYS A 22 -4.82 20.20 13.01
C LYS A 22 -5.47 20.49 14.35
N HIS A 23 -4.65 20.89 15.32
CA HIS A 23 -5.10 21.42 16.59
C HIS A 23 -3.97 22.25 17.23
N ASP A 24 -4.34 23.42 17.76
CA ASP A 24 -3.40 24.43 18.28
C ASP A 24 -2.25 24.72 17.31
N GLU A 25 -1.00 24.54 17.74
CA GLU A 25 0.21 24.78 16.94
C GLU A 25 0.58 23.62 16.00
N VAL A 26 -0.09 22.47 16.08
CA VAL A 26 0.24 21.29 15.27
C VAL A 26 -0.71 21.14 14.10
N SER A 27 -0.11 20.97 12.93
CA SER A 27 -0.75 20.57 11.67
C SER A 27 0.03 19.38 11.11
N LEU A 28 -0.57 18.18 11.24
CA LEU A 28 0.04 16.90 10.90
C LEU A 28 -0.55 16.36 9.60
N LEU A 29 0.26 16.38 8.54
CA LEU A 29 -0.08 15.77 7.25
C LEU A 29 0.29 14.29 7.24
N SER A 30 -0.53 13.44 6.63
CA SER A 30 -0.22 12.01 6.43
C SER A 30 0.06 11.70 4.95
N ASP A 31 1.00 10.80 4.69
CA ASP A 31 1.18 10.05 3.43
C ASP A 31 0.99 10.85 2.12
N PRO A 32 1.85 11.85 1.84
CA PRO A 32 1.67 12.70 0.68
C PRO A 32 2.01 11.98 -0.64
N TRP A 33 0.96 11.68 -1.42
CA TRP A 33 1.04 11.32 -2.83
C TRP A 33 -0.09 11.99 -3.62
N TYR A 34 0.27 12.92 -4.50
CA TYR A 34 -0.71 13.81 -5.16
C TYR A 34 -0.60 13.87 -6.68
N GLN A 35 0.46 13.30 -7.24
CA GLN A 35 0.81 13.40 -8.66
C GLN A 35 1.55 12.13 -9.08
N GLY A 36 1.47 11.80 -10.37
CA GLY A 36 2.21 10.69 -10.97
C GLY A 36 1.64 9.31 -10.64
N ASP A 37 2.22 8.28 -11.25
CA ASP A 37 1.82 6.89 -11.02
C ASP A 37 2.45 6.29 -9.76
N ALA A 38 1.80 5.25 -9.26
CA ALA A 38 2.34 4.35 -8.25
C ALA A 38 2.39 2.92 -8.79
N PHE A 39 3.29 2.11 -8.23
CA PHE A 39 3.46 0.70 -8.56
C PHE A 39 3.72 0.42 -10.06
N HIS A 40 4.63 1.19 -10.65
CA HIS A 40 5.14 0.99 -12.02
C HIS A 40 4.05 1.03 -13.09
N LYS A 41 3.50 2.23 -13.32
CA LYS A 41 2.38 2.50 -14.24
C LYS A 41 1.13 1.70 -13.88
N GLY A 42 1.04 1.24 -12.64
CA GLY A 42 0.00 0.34 -12.16
C GLY A 42 -1.23 1.10 -11.70
N TRP A 43 -1.02 2.16 -10.92
CA TRP A 43 -2.07 3.00 -10.34
C TRP A 43 -1.87 4.45 -10.71
N ASN A 44 -2.98 5.17 -10.81
CA ASN A 44 -3.02 6.62 -10.76
C ASN A 44 -4.14 7.07 -9.83
N LEU A 45 -4.01 8.28 -9.33
CA LEU A 45 -5.05 8.95 -8.54
C LEU A 45 -6.26 9.26 -9.43
N LEU A 46 -7.46 9.19 -8.85
CA LEU A 46 -8.69 9.68 -9.49
C LEU A 46 -8.67 11.19 -9.70
N HIS A 47 -7.91 11.89 -8.85
CA HIS A 47 -7.69 13.33 -8.92
C HIS A 47 -6.25 13.61 -8.52
N GLU A 48 -5.50 14.31 -9.38
CA GLU A 48 -4.16 14.81 -9.05
C GLU A 48 -4.27 16.28 -8.64
N LEU A 49 -3.42 16.69 -7.69
CA LEU A 49 -3.28 18.09 -7.30
C LEU A 49 -2.23 18.77 -8.17
N ASN A 50 -2.38 20.07 -8.38
CA ASN A 50 -1.38 20.90 -9.04
C ASN A 50 -0.30 21.39 -8.04
N ASP A 51 0.75 22.01 -8.57
CA ASP A 51 1.91 22.41 -7.76
C ASP A 51 1.60 23.56 -6.79
N ASP A 52 0.68 24.46 -7.15
CA ASP A 52 0.30 25.59 -6.32
C ASP A 52 -0.53 25.10 -5.13
N GLU A 53 -1.51 24.21 -5.38
CA GLU A 53 -2.29 23.52 -4.35
C GLU A 53 -1.40 22.81 -3.31
N ILE A 54 -0.32 22.15 -3.77
CA ILE A 54 0.60 21.43 -2.89
C ILE A 54 1.49 22.40 -2.09
N GLN A 55 1.92 23.51 -2.71
CA GLN A 55 2.70 24.54 -2.02
C GLN A 55 1.89 25.23 -0.92
N GLU A 56 0.66 25.65 -1.24
CA GLU A 56 -0.28 26.24 -0.28
C GLU A 56 -0.61 25.28 0.87
N LEU A 57 -0.78 23.99 0.57
CA LEU A 57 -0.93 22.97 1.59
C LEU A 57 0.29 22.97 2.53
N LEU A 58 1.51 22.91 1.98
CA LEU A 58 2.74 22.82 2.77
C LEU A 58 3.01 24.06 3.63
N ASP A 59 2.48 25.22 3.26
CA ASP A 59 2.62 26.47 4.03
C ASP A 59 2.01 26.39 5.44
N GLN A 60 1.03 25.52 5.65
CA GLN A 60 0.36 25.32 6.94
C GLN A 60 0.78 24.04 7.66
N ILE A 61 1.71 23.24 7.11
CA ILE A 61 2.11 21.96 7.72
C ILE A 61 3.28 22.16 8.68
N THR A 62 3.22 21.45 9.80
CA THR A 62 4.31 21.42 10.80
C THR A 62 5.00 20.06 10.84
N HIS A 63 4.25 19.00 10.60
CA HIS A 63 4.72 17.63 10.65
C HIS A 63 4.16 16.83 9.47
N ILE A 64 4.96 15.91 8.94
CA ILE A 64 4.50 14.90 7.96
C ILE A 64 4.70 13.53 8.61
N TRP A 65 3.64 12.75 8.77
CA TRP A 65 3.74 11.34 9.11
C TRP A 65 3.71 10.50 7.83
N ILE A 66 4.67 9.58 7.73
CA ILE A 66 4.70 8.56 6.69
C ILE A 66 4.39 7.21 7.36
N SER A 67 3.34 6.54 6.90
CA SER A 67 2.91 5.26 7.44
C SER A 67 3.87 4.14 7.06
N HIS A 68 4.24 4.02 5.78
CA HIS A 68 5.15 2.99 5.28
C HIS A 68 5.76 3.38 3.93
N GLU A 69 6.56 2.47 3.37
CA GLU A 69 7.48 2.74 2.26
C GLU A 69 6.90 2.60 0.84
N HIS A 70 5.62 2.21 0.71
CA HIS A 70 4.99 2.07 -0.60
C HIS A 70 4.80 3.43 -1.29
N PRO A 71 4.91 3.49 -2.63
CA PRO A 71 5.01 4.75 -3.38
C PRO A 71 3.75 5.65 -3.33
N ASP A 72 2.60 5.08 -3.01
CA ASP A 72 1.32 5.76 -2.79
C ASP A 72 1.18 6.38 -1.39
N HIS A 73 2.11 6.07 -0.48
CA HIS A 73 2.22 6.65 0.86
C HIS A 73 3.50 7.48 1.04
N PHE A 74 4.59 7.00 0.43
CA PHE A 74 5.92 7.61 0.43
C PHE A 74 6.37 7.91 -1.00
N SER A 75 5.80 8.97 -1.58
CA SER A 75 6.13 9.36 -2.96
C SER A 75 7.51 10.01 -3.05
N ILE A 76 8.48 9.30 -3.62
CA ILE A 76 9.82 9.86 -3.91
C ILE A 76 9.73 11.11 -4.78
N MET A 77 8.76 11.16 -5.70
CA MET A 77 8.56 12.33 -6.55
C MET A 77 8.12 13.55 -5.73
N PHE A 78 7.19 13.39 -4.80
CA PHE A 78 6.77 14.46 -3.89
C PHE A 78 7.96 15.03 -3.12
N PHE A 79 8.78 14.16 -2.49
CA PHE A 79 9.96 14.62 -1.75
C PHE A 79 11.02 15.25 -2.66
N LYS A 80 11.22 14.77 -3.89
CA LYS A 80 12.16 15.41 -4.81
C LYS A 80 11.69 16.79 -5.28
N LYS A 81 10.39 16.95 -5.52
CA LYS A 81 9.81 18.16 -6.10
C LYS A 81 9.59 19.26 -5.06
N PHE A 82 9.07 18.91 -3.89
CA PHE A 82 8.72 19.86 -2.83
C PHE A 82 9.72 19.85 -1.65
N GLY A 83 10.81 19.09 -1.76
CA GLY A 83 11.78 18.90 -0.67
C GLY A 83 12.40 20.19 -0.13
N LYS A 84 12.71 21.14 -1.01
CA LYS A 84 13.25 22.45 -0.62
C LYS A 84 12.27 23.23 0.26
N LEU A 85 10.99 23.24 -0.11
CA LEU A 85 9.95 23.90 0.67
C LEU A 85 9.77 23.23 2.04
N ILE A 86 9.75 21.89 2.09
CA ILE A 86 9.69 21.12 3.34
C ILE A 86 10.84 21.50 4.28
N GLN A 87 12.06 21.67 3.75
CA GLN A 87 13.23 22.07 4.51
C GLN A 87 13.17 23.54 4.96
N GLU A 88 12.79 24.46 4.07
CA GLU A 88 12.67 25.89 4.38
C GLU A 88 11.63 26.17 5.48
N LYS A 89 10.53 25.40 5.48
CA LYS A 89 9.49 25.44 6.51
C LYS A 89 9.85 24.66 7.77
N ASN A 90 10.99 23.96 7.79
CA ASN A 90 11.42 23.12 8.90
C ASN A 90 10.38 22.08 9.34
N ILE A 91 9.65 21.51 8.36
CA ILE A 91 8.63 20.49 8.60
C ILE A 91 9.30 19.21 9.11
N GLU A 92 8.85 18.70 10.24
CA GLU A 92 9.40 17.48 10.84
C GLU A 92 8.73 16.23 10.27
N ILE A 93 9.53 15.32 9.72
CA ILE A 93 9.03 14.06 9.16
C ILE A 93 9.06 12.97 10.22
N LEU A 94 7.91 12.39 10.51
CA LEU A 94 7.72 11.30 11.45
C LEU A 94 7.62 9.98 10.69
N PHE A 95 8.43 8.99 11.06
CA PHE A 95 8.41 7.67 10.43
C PHE A 95 8.51 6.56 11.47
N GLN A 96 7.90 5.41 11.17
CA GLN A 96 7.96 4.24 12.05
C GLN A 96 9.36 3.62 12.13
N LYS A 97 9.61 2.88 13.20
CA LYS A 97 10.85 2.12 13.37
C LYS A 97 10.90 0.87 12.49
N THR A 98 11.79 0.85 11.51
CA THR A 98 12.07 -0.32 10.67
C THR A 98 13.44 -0.93 10.95
N LYS A 99 13.64 -2.20 10.54
CA LYS A 99 14.93 -2.90 10.73
C LYS A 99 15.97 -2.52 9.68
N ASP A 100 15.54 -2.33 8.43
CA ASP A 100 16.41 -2.02 7.30
C ASP A 100 16.82 -0.54 7.22
N LYS A 101 16.06 0.35 7.88
CA LYS A 101 16.32 1.79 7.95
C LYS A 101 16.44 2.49 6.59
N ARG A 102 15.89 1.95 5.50
CA ARG A 102 16.03 2.55 4.16
C ARG A 102 15.39 3.93 4.07
N VAL A 103 14.16 4.08 4.56
CA VAL A 103 13.46 5.37 4.58
C VAL A 103 14.14 6.37 5.53
N GLU A 104 14.48 5.96 6.76
CA GLU A 104 15.27 6.77 7.73
C GLU A 104 16.56 7.30 7.07
N THR A 105 17.29 6.42 6.39
CA THR A 105 18.54 6.75 5.71
C THR A 105 18.32 7.70 4.54
N PHE A 106 17.26 7.49 3.74
CA PHE A 106 16.91 8.38 2.63
C PHE A 106 16.59 9.79 3.16
N LEU A 107 15.72 9.89 4.16
CA LEU A 107 15.30 11.17 4.73
C LEU A 107 16.48 11.93 5.33
N SER A 108 17.33 11.24 6.09
CA SER A 108 18.51 11.82 6.71
C SER A 108 19.56 12.28 5.68
N LYS A 109 19.82 11.48 4.64
CA LYS A 109 20.76 11.84 3.57
C LYS A 109 20.26 13.02 2.72
N ALA A 110 18.95 13.15 2.56
CA ALA A 110 18.35 14.27 1.87
C ALA A 110 18.31 15.56 2.73
N GLY A 111 18.68 15.48 4.02
CA GLY A 111 18.74 16.64 4.91
C GLY A 111 17.41 17.03 5.53
N TYR A 112 16.42 16.12 5.58
CA TYR A 112 15.15 16.40 6.25
C TYR A 112 15.28 16.27 7.77
N LYS A 113 14.66 17.20 8.51
CA LYS A 113 14.39 17.02 9.94
C LYS A 113 13.44 15.84 10.08
N ASN A 114 13.89 14.76 10.72
CA ASN A 114 13.09 13.55 10.87
C ASN A 114 13.21 12.94 12.26
N ARG A 115 12.15 12.24 12.69
CA ARG A 115 12.06 11.54 13.96
C ARG A 115 11.48 10.15 13.74
N ILE A 116 12.20 9.14 14.22
CA ILE A 116 11.71 7.77 14.24
C ILE A 116 10.87 7.56 15.50
N ILE A 117 9.64 7.09 15.32
CA ILE A 117 8.70 6.82 16.41
C ILE A 117 8.60 5.32 16.69
N ASP A 118 8.67 4.96 17.98
CA ASP A 118 8.45 3.59 18.44
C ASP A 118 6.96 3.24 18.41
N PHE A 119 6.67 1.94 18.34
CA PHE A 119 5.30 1.45 18.30
C PHE A 119 4.65 1.44 19.69
N ASN A 120 3.32 1.58 19.71
CA ASN A 120 2.46 1.35 20.87
C ASN A 120 2.76 2.23 22.08
N ASN A 121 3.36 3.40 21.86
CA ASN A 121 3.63 4.39 22.89
C ASN A 121 3.12 5.76 22.45
N TRP A 122 2.42 6.47 23.34
CA TRP A 122 1.99 7.84 23.11
C TRP A 122 3.18 8.79 23.20
N ILE A 123 3.37 9.60 22.16
CA ILE A 123 4.42 10.60 22.03
C ILE A 123 3.78 11.97 21.89
N LYS A 124 4.20 12.89 22.75
CA LYS A 124 3.72 14.27 22.73
C LYS A 124 4.45 15.07 21.66
N LEU A 125 3.71 15.66 20.72
CA LEU A 125 4.22 16.62 19.73
C LEU A 125 4.06 18.06 20.21
N ALA A 126 2.97 18.33 20.92
CA ALA A 126 2.61 19.64 21.48
C ALA A 126 1.76 19.46 22.75
N ASN A 127 1.38 20.57 23.42
CA ASN A 127 0.67 20.49 24.69
C ASN A 127 -0.62 19.66 24.65
N ASN A 128 -1.42 19.86 23.60
CA ASN A 128 -2.69 19.17 23.38
C ASN A 128 -2.66 18.26 22.15
N PHE A 129 -1.47 17.75 21.78
CA PHE A 129 -1.30 16.90 20.61
C PHE A 129 -0.36 15.72 20.90
N GLU A 130 -0.91 14.51 20.91
CA GLU A 130 -0.16 13.27 21.06
C GLU A 130 -0.42 12.33 19.88
N ILE A 131 0.58 11.52 19.54
CA ILE A 131 0.47 10.49 18.52
C ILE A 131 0.91 9.14 19.06
N LEU A 132 0.39 8.06 18.48
CA LEU A 132 0.82 6.69 18.73
C LEU A 132 0.86 5.93 17.40
N CYS A 133 2.02 5.33 17.10
CA CYS A 133 2.19 4.51 15.92
C CYS A 133 1.83 3.05 16.23
N ILE A 134 0.93 2.47 15.43
CA ILE A 134 0.46 1.09 15.55
C ILE A 134 1.19 0.27 14.51
N LYS A 135 1.91 -0.77 14.93
CA LYS A 135 2.57 -1.68 13.99
C LYS A 135 1.56 -2.65 13.39
N ASP A 136 1.59 -2.89 12.08
CA ASP A 136 0.83 -3.97 11.43
C ASP A 136 1.69 -4.74 10.41
N GLY A 137 1.52 -6.06 10.34
CA GLY A 137 2.22 -6.89 9.35
C GLY A 137 3.75 -6.74 9.34
N PHE A 138 4.29 -6.59 8.13
CA PHE A 138 5.74 -6.52 7.88
C PHE A 138 6.27 -5.09 7.87
N TYR A 139 5.57 -4.20 7.19
CA TYR A 139 5.96 -2.82 6.97
C TYR A 139 4.80 -1.83 7.15
N ASP A 140 3.57 -2.26 7.42
CA ASP A 140 2.43 -1.36 7.52
C ASP A 140 2.36 -0.70 8.91
N SER A 141 1.86 0.53 8.98
CA SER A 141 1.57 1.17 10.26
C SER A 141 0.36 2.08 10.22
N GLY A 142 -0.33 2.16 11.37
CA GLY A 142 -1.45 3.05 11.62
C GLY A 142 -1.05 4.16 12.59
N LEU A 143 -1.88 5.18 12.70
CA LEU A 143 -1.66 6.31 13.59
C LEU A 143 -2.91 6.57 14.41
N ALA A 144 -2.76 6.54 15.74
CA ALA A 144 -3.73 7.13 16.64
C ALA A 144 -3.25 8.53 17.03
N VAL A 145 -4.14 9.51 17.02
CA VAL A 145 -3.87 10.91 17.36
C VAL A 145 -4.83 11.33 18.46
N LYS A 146 -4.30 11.93 19.53
CA LYS A 146 -5.09 12.74 20.46
C LYS A 146 -4.84 14.20 20.14
N ALA A 147 -5.89 14.91 19.76
CA ALA A 147 -5.88 16.34 19.48
C ALA A 147 -6.96 16.97 20.36
N GLY A 148 -6.57 17.74 21.38
CA GLY A 148 -7.49 18.24 22.39
C GLY A 148 -8.18 17.10 23.14
N ASP A 149 -9.51 17.11 23.16
CA ASP A 149 -10.36 16.07 23.74
C ASP A 149 -10.73 14.94 22.74
N LYS A 150 -10.25 15.03 21.49
CA LYS A 150 -10.60 14.08 20.42
C LYS A 150 -9.52 13.05 20.17
N LYS A 151 -9.97 11.85 19.86
CA LYS A 151 -9.12 10.75 19.42
C LYS A 151 -9.48 10.32 18.00
N ILE A 152 -8.49 10.39 17.11
CA ILE A 152 -8.60 10.04 15.71
C ILE A 152 -7.76 8.80 15.48
N LEU A 153 -8.35 7.76 14.90
CA LEU A 153 -7.66 6.53 14.54
C LEU A 153 -7.58 6.40 13.03
N ASN A 154 -6.40 6.63 12.48
CA ASN A 154 -6.08 6.38 11.08
C ASN A 154 -5.47 4.97 10.96
N LEU A 155 -6.26 4.02 10.44
CA LEU A 155 -5.80 2.63 10.27
C LEU A 155 -5.04 2.41 8.97
N ASN A 156 -5.20 3.29 7.97
CA ASN A 156 -4.49 3.16 6.70
C ASN A 156 -4.60 1.75 6.11
N ASP A 157 -3.48 1.20 5.65
CA ASP A 157 -3.36 -0.15 5.08
C ASP A 157 -3.23 -1.28 6.12
N CYS A 158 -3.36 -0.98 7.43
CA CYS A 158 -3.29 -2.01 8.47
C CYS A 158 -4.36 -3.10 8.28
N GLU A 159 -3.96 -4.37 8.39
CA GLU A 159 -4.85 -5.53 8.28
C GLU A 159 -5.66 -5.79 9.57
N VAL A 160 -6.30 -4.75 10.14
CA VAL A 160 -7.21 -4.84 11.29
C VAL A 160 -8.58 -5.37 10.84
N LYS A 161 -8.59 -6.65 10.44
CA LYS A 161 -9.69 -7.32 9.72
C LYS A 161 -10.29 -8.53 10.44
N ASP A 162 -9.80 -8.84 11.63
CA ASP A 162 -10.36 -9.91 12.45
C ASP A 162 -10.48 -9.49 13.91
N LYS A 163 -11.33 -10.23 14.65
CA LYS A 163 -11.65 -9.96 16.05
C LYS A 163 -10.41 -9.86 16.93
N SER A 164 -9.43 -10.76 16.73
CA SER A 164 -8.22 -10.79 17.56
C SER A 164 -7.41 -9.52 17.36
N ARG A 165 -7.24 -9.11 16.10
CA ARG A 165 -6.47 -7.92 15.77
C ARG A 165 -7.17 -6.63 16.21
N CYS A 166 -8.50 -6.55 16.07
CA CYS A 166 -9.26 -5.42 16.60
C CYS A 166 -9.10 -5.29 18.13
N MET A 167 -9.14 -6.41 18.87
CA MET A 167 -8.95 -6.41 20.32
C MET A 167 -7.55 -5.93 20.71
N GLU A 168 -6.50 -6.42 20.05
CA GLU A 168 -5.12 -6.01 20.33
C GLU A 168 -4.92 -4.49 20.11
N VAL A 169 -5.43 -3.95 19.00
CA VAL A 169 -5.33 -2.51 18.72
C VAL A 169 -6.19 -1.70 19.70
N HIS A 170 -7.37 -2.21 20.07
CA HIS A 170 -8.26 -1.55 21.03
C HIS A 170 -7.66 -1.49 22.44
N GLU A 171 -6.92 -2.51 22.88
CA GLU A 171 -6.20 -2.50 24.17
C GLU A 171 -5.16 -1.36 24.25
N ILE A 172 -4.59 -0.97 23.11
CA ILE A 172 -3.56 0.08 23.02
C ILE A 172 -4.19 1.47 22.88
N VAL A 173 -5.19 1.60 22.01
CA VAL A 173 -5.76 2.89 21.59
C VAL A 173 -7.03 3.24 22.35
N GLY A 174 -7.85 2.25 22.71
CA GLY A 174 -9.21 2.40 23.22
C GLY A 174 -10.22 2.82 22.14
N ASP A 175 -11.39 3.29 22.59
CA ASP A 175 -12.42 3.87 21.73
C ASP A 175 -11.88 5.17 21.05
N CYS A 176 -12.34 5.49 19.84
CA CYS A 176 -12.01 6.72 19.13
C CYS A 176 -13.26 7.52 18.77
N ASN A 177 -13.10 8.82 18.49
CA ASN A 177 -14.20 9.66 17.99
C ASN A 177 -14.30 9.55 16.47
N VAL A 178 -13.14 9.57 15.79
CA VAL A 178 -13.05 9.44 14.32
C VAL A 178 -12.24 8.22 13.95
N LEU A 179 -12.77 7.42 13.03
CA LEU A 179 -12.07 6.32 12.38
C LEU A 179 -11.84 6.67 10.91
N ILE A 180 -10.59 6.58 10.47
CA ILE A 180 -10.19 6.79 9.07
C ILE A 180 -9.64 5.47 8.55
N SER A 181 -10.25 4.90 7.51
CA SER A 181 -9.86 3.56 7.03
C SER A 181 -10.15 3.29 5.55
N GLN A 182 -9.35 2.39 4.99
CA GLN A 182 -9.40 1.95 3.61
C GLN A 182 -10.69 1.20 3.29
N PHE A 183 -11.38 1.59 2.22
CA PHE A 183 -12.69 1.03 1.88
C PHE A 183 -12.73 0.11 0.66
N SER A 184 -11.68 0.05 -0.16
CA SER A 184 -11.61 -0.83 -1.34
C SER A 184 -10.38 -1.74 -1.30
N TYR A 185 -10.35 -2.75 -2.17
CA TYR A 185 -9.12 -3.53 -2.38
C TYR A 185 -8.15 -2.74 -3.26
N ALA A 186 -6.87 -2.92 -3.00
CA ALA A 186 -5.79 -2.22 -3.67
C ALA A 186 -4.62 -3.18 -3.96
N ALA A 187 -4.93 -4.34 -4.54
CA ALA A 187 -3.92 -5.31 -4.99
C ALA A 187 -4.56 -6.35 -5.90
N TRP A 188 -3.77 -7.14 -6.62
CA TRP A 188 -4.27 -8.23 -7.45
C TRP A 188 -5.24 -9.17 -6.70
N LYS A 189 -6.37 -9.49 -7.34
CA LYS A 189 -7.43 -10.38 -6.83
C LYS A 189 -7.83 -11.38 -7.91
N GLY A 190 -6.82 -11.99 -8.51
CA GLY A 190 -6.96 -12.98 -9.57
C GLY A 190 -7.05 -12.34 -10.94
N GLY A 191 -6.91 -13.18 -11.97
CA GLY A 191 -6.94 -12.79 -13.36
C GLY A 191 -8.27 -12.24 -13.85
N VAL A 192 -8.34 -11.93 -15.14
CA VAL A 192 -9.55 -11.38 -15.78
C VAL A 192 -10.80 -12.21 -15.45
N LYS A 193 -10.65 -13.54 -15.42
CA LYS A 193 -11.74 -14.49 -15.15
C LYS A 193 -12.19 -14.55 -13.69
N ASN A 194 -11.38 -14.10 -12.73
CA ASN A 194 -11.66 -14.22 -11.28
C ASN A 194 -12.54 -13.07 -10.74
N VAL A 195 -13.61 -12.70 -11.45
CA VAL A 195 -14.53 -11.60 -11.05
C VAL A 195 -15.11 -11.87 -9.65
N ASP A 196 -15.45 -13.12 -9.33
CA ASP A 196 -16.04 -13.47 -8.05
C ASP A 196 -15.08 -13.25 -6.87
N TRP A 197 -13.77 -13.47 -7.08
CA TRP A 197 -12.79 -13.11 -6.04
C TRP A 197 -12.72 -11.60 -5.87
N ARG A 198 -12.76 -10.82 -6.96
CA ARG A 198 -12.77 -9.34 -6.86
C ARG A 198 -13.97 -8.82 -6.09
N LYS A 199 -15.18 -9.26 -6.44
CA LYS A 199 -16.42 -8.94 -5.71
C LYS A 199 -16.34 -9.33 -4.24
N LYS A 200 -15.83 -10.53 -3.95
CA LYS A 200 -15.62 -10.99 -2.58
C LYS A 200 -14.62 -10.12 -1.83
N ALA A 201 -13.52 -9.74 -2.46
CA ALA A 201 -12.51 -8.88 -1.84
C ALA A 201 -13.04 -7.48 -1.54
N ALA A 202 -13.89 -6.94 -2.42
CA ALA A 202 -14.60 -5.68 -2.21
C ALA A 202 -15.56 -5.78 -1.01
N SER A 203 -16.39 -6.82 -0.97
CA SER A 203 -17.28 -7.07 0.17
C SER A 203 -16.52 -7.28 1.49
N GLU A 204 -15.41 -8.04 1.47
CA GLU A 204 -14.55 -8.25 2.65
C GLU A 204 -14.00 -6.93 3.23
N LYS A 205 -13.75 -5.91 2.40
CA LYS A 205 -13.32 -4.58 2.86
C LYS A 205 -14.43 -3.84 3.59
N ILE A 206 -15.66 -3.87 3.08
CA ILE A 206 -16.83 -3.30 3.78
C ILE A 206 -17.10 -4.02 5.11
N GLU A 207 -17.01 -5.35 5.13
CA GLU A 207 -17.14 -6.12 6.38
C GLU A 207 -16.01 -5.81 7.38
N THR A 208 -14.80 -5.53 6.88
CA THR A 208 -13.69 -5.06 7.70
C THR A 208 -14.00 -3.71 8.34
N LEU A 209 -14.56 -2.74 7.59
CA LEU A 209 -14.99 -1.46 8.15
C LEU A 209 -16.05 -1.65 9.25
N LYS A 210 -17.06 -2.50 9.02
CA LYS A 210 -18.10 -2.79 10.02
C LYS A 210 -17.50 -3.39 11.30
N LEU A 211 -16.53 -4.28 11.15
CA LEU A 211 -15.80 -4.85 12.27
C LEU A 211 -15.03 -3.76 13.03
N GLN A 212 -14.29 -2.90 12.34
CA GLN A 212 -13.55 -1.82 12.98
C GLN A 212 -14.48 -0.84 13.72
N VAL A 213 -15.59 -0.41 13.11
CA VAL A 213 -16.61 0.43 13.76
C VAL A 213 -17.15 -0.23 15.02
N LYS A 214 -17.43 -1.54 14.98
CA LYS A 214 -17.92 -2.27 16.15
C LYS A 214 -16.94 -2.25 17.33
N TYR A 215 -15.64 -2.33 17.07
CA TYR A 215 -14.62 -2.43 18.12
C TYR A 215 -14.14 -1.07 18.62
N PHE A 216 -13.91 -0.11 17.72
CA PHE A 216 -13.38 1.22 18.07
C PHE A 216 -14.47 2.24 18.42
N LYS A 217 -15.75 1.90 18.14
CA LYS A 217 -16.94 2.70 18.45
C LYS A 217 -16.84 4.18 18.04
N PRO A 218 -16.40 4.50 16.81
CA PRO A 218 -16.35 5.87 16.34
C PRO A 218 -17.73 6.50 16.24
N GLU A 219 -17.77 7.80 16.44
CA GLU A 219 -18.91 8.66 16.10
C GLU A 219 -18.93 8.92 14.58
N LEU A 220 -17.74 9.03 13.98
CA LEU A 220 -17.52 9.34 12.57
C LEU A 220 -16.58 8.34 11.89
N LEU A 221 -16.99 7.82 10.73
CA LEU A 221 -16.16 7.05 9.80
C LEU A 221 -15.84 7.89 8.57
N ILE A 222 -14.55 8.07 8.27
CA ILE A 222 -14.06 8.70 7.05
C ILE A 222 -13.44 7.62 6.15
N PRO A 223 -14.11 7.22 5.06
CA PRO A 223 -13.52 6.32 4.07
C PRO A 223 -12.41 7.03 3.27
N PHE A 224 -11.21 6.45 3.28
CA PHE A 224 -10.04 7.00 2.57
C PHE A 224 -9.17 5.90 1.92
N ALA A 225 -7.97 6.23 1.45
CA ALA A 225 -6.95 5.30 0.93
C ALA A 225 -7.47 4.36 -0.19
N SER A 226 -8.44 4.82 -0.98
CA SER A 226 -9.00 4.03 -2.09
C SER A 226 -9.39 4.89 -3.31
N TYR A 227 -8.98 6.16 -3.32
CA TYR A 227 -9.25 7.12 -4.42
C TYR A 227 -8.27 6.98 -5.60
N VAL A 228 -8.07 5.74 -6.05
CA VAL A 228 -7.18 5.36 -7.16
C VAL A 228 -7.95 4.54 -8.19
N TYR A 229 -7.34 4.32 -9.35
CA TYR A 229 -7.76 3.31 -10.30
C TYR A 229 -6.53 2.57 -10.85
N PHE A 230 -6.72 1.30 -11.21
CA PHE A 230 -5.72 0.50 -11.91
C PHE A 230 -5.60 1.05 -13.33
N SER A 231 -4.49 1.73 -13.64
CA SER A 231 -4.36 2.64 -14.78
C SER A 231 -3.60 2.07 -15.98
N ASN A 232 -3.14 0.82 -15.90
CA ASN A 232 -2.53 0.11 -17.02
C ASN A 232 -3.57 -0.69 -17.79
N GLU A 233 -3.41 -0.86 -19.10
CA GLU A 233 -4.27 -1.79 -19.84
C GLU A 233 -4.21 -3.21 -19.28
N SER A 234 -3.03 -3.63 -18.82
CA SER A 234 -2.76 -4.98 -18.30
C SER A 234 -3.46 -5.27 -16.97
N ASN A 235 -3.92 -4.26 -16.24
CA ASN A 235 -4.57 -4.41 -14.94
C ASN A 235 -5.92 -3.69 -14.83
N SER A 236 -6.36 -3.01 -15.88
CA SER A 236 -7.60 -2.22 -15.94
C SER A 236 -8.86 -3.00 -15.53
N TYR A 237 -8.87 -4.32 -15.77
CA TYR A 237 -9.95 -5.22 -15.36
C TYR A 237 -10.17 -5.27 -13.83
N LEU A 238 -9.14 -4.94 -13.03
CA LEU A 238 -9.24 -4.88 -11.57
C LEU A 238 -10.14 -3.72 -11.10
N ASN A 239 -10.54 -2.79 -11.96
CA ASN A 239 -11.45 -1.71 -11.60
C ASN A 239 -12.93 -2.15 -11.56
N ASP A 240 -13.29 -3.33 -12.10
CA ASP A 240 -14.69 -3.73 -12.31
C ASP A 240 -15.51 -3.96 -11.04
N SER A 241 -14.83 -4.20 -9.91
CA SER A 241 -15.45 -4.56 -8.63
C SER A 241 -14.90 -3.73 -7.47
N SER A 242 -14.09 -2.70 -7.74
CA SER A 242 -13.59 -1.81 -6.70
C SER A 242 -14.76 -1.08 -6.05
N ASN A 243 -14.78 -1.03 -4.71
CA ASN A 243 -15.76 -0.23 -3.99
C ASN A 243 -15.58 1.25 -4.33
N LYS A 244 -16.69 1.97 -4.30
CA LYS A 244 -16.82 3.41 -4.44
C LYS A 244 -17.28 4.01 -3.10
N PRO A 245 -17.15 5.34 -2.90
CA PRO A 245 -17.59 5.97 -1.66
C PRO A 245 -19.07 5.75 -1.34
N GLN A 246 -19.92 5.69 -2.37
CA GLN A 246 -21.34 5.40 -2.24
C GLN A 246 -21.62 4.04 -1.58
N ASP A 247 -20.83 3.01 -1.89
CA ASP A 247 -20.98 1.67 -1.32
C ASP A 247 -20.78 1.69 0.22
N VAL A 248 -19.91 2.57 0.71
CA VAL A 248 -19.69 2.76 2.15
C VAL A 248 -20.91 3.42 2.80
N ILE A 249 -21.45 4.49 2.19
CA ILE A 249 -22.65 5.16 2.71
C ILE A 249 -23.81 4.17 2.82
N GLU A 250 -24.04 3.38 1.77
CA GLU A 250 -25.12 2.39 1.73
C GLU A 250 -24.93 1.30 2.80
N ALA A 251 -23.71 0.78 2.95
CA ALA A 251 -23.37 -0.24 3.93
C ALA A 251 -23.59 0.21 5.39
N PHE A 252 -23.53 1.52 5.65
CA PHE A 252 -23.66 2.10 6.98
C PHE A 252 -24.97 2.88 7.21
N SER A 253 -25.89 2.91 6.25
CA SER A 253 -27.19 3.60 6.33
C SER A 253 -28.03 3.29 7.59
N ASN A 254 -27.94 2.07 8.12
CA ASN A 254 -28.64 1.62 9.34
C ASN A 254 -27.74 1.54 10.59
N HIS A 255 -26.54 2.10 10.54
CA HIS A 255 -25.60 2.11 11.67
C HIS A 255 -25.64 3.45 12.41
N LYS A 256 -25.26 3.42 13.70
CA LYS A 256 -25.17 4.64 14.52
C LYS A 256 -24.00 5.55 14.14
N VAL A 257 -22.91 4.96 13.63
CA VAL A 257 -21.77 5.72 13.13
C VAL A 257 -22.19 6.53 11.92
N LYS A 258 -21.70 7.76 11.82
CA LYS A 258 -21.94 8.61 10.66
C LYS A 258 -20.81 8.42 9.66
N VAL A 259 -21.13 8.40 8.37
CA VAL A 259 -20.12 8.30 7.31
C VAL A 259 -19.94 9.68 6.68
N ASN A 260 -18.70 10.15 6.63
CA ASN A 260 -18.33 11.40 5.96
C ASN A 260 -17.37 11.11 4.80
N VAL A 261 -17.92 11.08 3.59
CA VAL A 261 -17.15 11.04 2.35
C VAL A 261 -16.68 12.45 2.05
N MET A 262 -15.38 12.63 1.91
CA MET A 262 -14.77 13.95 1.68
C MET A 262 -14.17 14.02 0.27
N LYS A 263 -14.25 15.17 -0.39
CA LYS A 263 -13.46 15.52 -1.59
C LYS A 263 -12.21 16.31 -1.17
N PRO A 264 -11.20 16.44 -2.05
CA PRO A 264 -9.98 17.19 -1.77
C PRO A 264 -10.26 18.58 -1.19
N PHE A 265 -9.55 18.90 -0.12
CA PHE A 265 -9.61 20.12 0.68
C PHE A 265 -10.86 20.33 1.53
N ASP A 266 -11.83 19.41 1.53
CA ASP A 266 -12.92 19.44 2.52
C ASP A 266 -12.35 19.41 3.94
N VAL A 267 -12.94 20.21 4.83
CA VAL A 267 -12.59 20.28 6.24
C VAL A 267 -13.81 19.88 7.05
N ILE A 268 -13.62 19.00 8.02
CA ILE A 268 -14.61 18.79 9.08
C ILE A 268 -14.10 19.40 10.38
N LEU A 269 -14.94 20.26 10.96
CA LEU A 269 -14.80 20.75 12.32
C LEU A 269 -15.60 19.84 13.23
N ASP A 270 -15.05 19.55 14.41
CA ASP A 270 -15.61 18.59 15.35
C ASP A 270 -17.05 18.90 15.81
N ASP A 271 -17.48 20.17 15.79
CA ASP A 271 -18.84 20.57 16.18
C ASP A 271 -19.91 20.19 15.13
N GLU A 272 -19.52 19.80 13.91
CA GLU A 272 -20.40 19.50 12.78
C GLU A 272 -20.39 18.00 12.44
N LEU A 273 -20.77 17.16 13.38
CA LEU A 273 -20.90 15.72 13.14
C LEU A 273 -22.12 15.36 12.26
N ASN A 274 -22.69 16.23 11.43
CA ASN A 274 -23.76 15.87 10.48
C ASN A 274 -23.27 16.05 9.04
N PRO A 275 -22.50 15.09 8.49
CA PRO A 275 -21.88 15.25 7.19
C PRO A 275 -22.94 15.28 6.07
N ASN A 276 -22.82 16.27 5.18
CA ASN A 276 -23.49 16.25 3.89
C ASN A 276 -22.52 15.71 2.83
N ASN A 277 -22.81 14.52 2.31
CA ASN A 277 -21.95 13.83 1.35
C ASN A 277 -22.23 14.20 -0.12
N ASP A 278 -23.27 14.99 -0.42
CA ASP A 278 -23.77 15.18 -1.78
C ASP A 278 -22.71 15.76 -2.73
N GLU A 279 -21.97 16.78 -2.29
CA GLU A 279 -20.91 17.40 -3.10
C GLU A 279 -19.74 16.45 -3.34
N ALA A 280 -19.28 15.76 -2.28
CA ALA A 280 -18.15 14.84 -2.38
C ALA A 280 -18.50 13.61 -3.24
N ILE A 281 -19.70 13.07 -3.10
CA ILE A 281 -20.20 11.97 -3.94
C ILE A 281 -20.31 12.40 -5.39
N THR A 282 -20.86 13.59 -5.65
CA THR A 282 -20.93 14.15 -7.01
C THR A 282 -19.53 14.31 -7.60
N PHE A 283 -18.58 14.84 -6.84
CA PHE A 283 -17.19 14.99 -7.26
C PHE A 283 -16.57 13.65 -7.65
N TRP A 284 -16.63 12.64 -6.78
CA TRP A 284 -16.01 11.34 -7.04
C TRP A 284 -16.70 10.58 -8.17
N ASN A 285 -18.03 10.62 -8.25
CA ASN A 285 -18.78 10.02 -9.36
C ASN A 285 -18.36 10.62 -10.70
N ASN A 286 -18.18 11.95 -10.78
CA ASN A 286 -17.66 12.59 -11.98
C ASN A 286 -16.25 12.12 -12.33
N LYS A 287 -15.37 11.89 -11.35
CA LYS A 287 -14.04 11.30 -11.60
C LYS A 287 -14.13 9.88 -12.15
N TYR A 288 -14.96 9.03 -11.57
CA TYR A 288 -15.17 7.65 -12.05
C TYR A 288 -15.77 7.62 -13.47
N GLU A 289 -16.76 8.47 -13.75
CA GLU A 289 -17.35 8.57 -15.10
C GLU A 289 -16.32 9.06 -16.13
N GLY A 290 -15.42 9.97 -15.74
CA GLY A 290 -14.31 10.42 -16.56
C GLY A 290 -13.36 9.29 -16.99
N LEU A 291 -13.21 8.22 -16.20
CA LEU A 291 -12.35 7.09 -16.53
C LEU A 291 -12.81 6.34 -17.80
N LYS A 292 -14.11 6.35 -18.11
CA LYS A 292 -14.65 5.68 -19.31
C LYS A 292 -14.10 6.27 -20.62
N LYS A 293 -13.60 7.51 -20.57
CA LYS A 293 -13.02 8.23 -21.70
C LYS A 293 -11.50 8.31 -21.64
N LYS A 294 -10.88 7.77 -20.59
CA LYS A 294 -9.44 7.89 -20.35
C LYS A 294 -8.69 6.77 -21.07
N GLU A 295 -7.61 7.11 -21.73
CA GLU A 295 -6.67 6.11 -22.24
C GLU A 295 -5.84 5.55 -21.09
N PHE A 296 -5.74 4.23 -21.04
CA PHE A 296 -4.94 3.52 -20.04
C PHE A 296 -3.49 3.46 -20.50
N THR A 297 -2.57 3.53 -19.54
CA THR A 297 -1.14 3.46 -19.81
C THR A 297 -0.78 2.09 -20.39
N ARG A 298 0.13 2.09 -21.36
CA ARG A 298 0.72 0.88 -21.94
C ARG A 298 2.17 0.75 -21.52
N TYR A 299 2.60 -0.49 -21.39
CA TYR A 299 4.03 -0.80 -21.26
C TYR A 299 4.71 -0.71 -22.63
N GLU A 300 5.98 -0.32 -22.58
CA GLU A 300 6.91 -0.29 -23.70
C GLU A 300 7.48 -1.69 -23.96
N ASN A 301 8.01 -1.89 -25.16
CA ASN A 301 8.69 -3.12 -25.52
C ASN A 301 10.18 -3.05 -25.12
N ILE A 302 10.61 -3.98 -24.27
CA ILE A 302 11.99 -4.16 -23.83
C ILE A 302 12.64 -5.28 -24.61
N LYS A 303 13.77 -4.98 -25.26
CA LYS A 303 14.46 -5.94 -26.14
C LYS A 303 14.91 -7.20 -25.39
N PRO A 304 14.93 -8.38 -26.04
CA PRO A 304 15.37 -9.63 -25.41
C PRO A 304 16.76 -9.59 -24.75
N ASP A 305 17.72 -8.86 -25.33
CA ASP A 305 19.09 -8.78 -24.77
C ASP A 305 19.16 -7.92 -23.50
N GLU A 306 18.27 -6.93 -23.36
CA GLU A 306 18.10 -6.19 -22.11
C GLU A 306 17.52 -7.10 -21.03
N LEU A 307 16.50 -7.91 -21.34
CA LEU A 307 15.94 -8.89 -20.39
C LEU A 307 17.00 -9.89 -19.89
N LYS A 308 17.91 -10.35 -20.76
CA LYS A 308 19.04 -11.21 -20.36
C LYS A 308 20.01 -10.49 -19.41
N SER A 309 20.26 -9.21 -19.67
CA SER A 309 21.12 -8.36 -18.84
C SER A 309 20.49 -8.16 -17.46
N SER A 310 19.21 -7.80 -17.41
CA SER A 310 18.44 -7.64 -16.17
C SER A 310 18.32 -8.94 -15.38
N PHE A 311 18.19 -10.08 -16.04
CA PHE A 311 18.23 -11.36 -15.36
C PHE A 311 19.59 -11.65 -14.70
N SER A 312 20.69 -11.25 -15.35
CA SER A 312 22.03 -11.41 -14.79
C SER A 312 22.20 -10.54 -13.54
N LEU A 313 21.74 -9.29 -13.58
CA LEU A 313 21.71 -8.39 -12.43
C LEU A 313 20.82 -8.93 -11.29
N TYR A 314 19.64 -9.45 -11.62
CA TYR A 314 18.74 -10.06 -10.65
C TYR A 314 19.43 -11.21 -9.89
N LYS A 315 20.07 -12.14 -10.61
CA LYS A 315 20.81 -13.25 -9.98
C LYS A 315 21.94 -12.76 -9.08
N GLU A 316 22.71 -11.78 -9.54
CA GLU A 316 23.81 -11.21 -8.76
C GLU A 316 23.30 -10.63 -7.44
N ARG A 317 22.26 -9.78 -7.49
CA ARG A 317 21.64 -9.22 -6.26
C ARG A 317 21.10 -10.30 -5.33
N VAL A 318 20.43 -11.32 -5.88
CA VAL A 318 19.90 -12.43 -5.08
C VAL A 318 21.03 -13.17 -4.37
N PHE A 319 22.11 -13.53 -5.07
CA PHE A 319 23.23 -14.29 -4.48
C PHE A 319 24.19 -13.46 -3.64
N ASN A 320 24.22 -12.13 -3.79
CA ASN A 320 24.93 -11.25 -2.86
C ASN A 320 24.29 -11.28 -1.47
N ASN A 321 22.97 -11.40 -1.41
CA ASN A 321 22.22 -11.43 -0.15
C ASN A 321 22.06 -12.87 0.40
N ASN A 322 22.00 -13.88 -0.46
CA ASN A 322 21.59 -15.24 -0.11
C ASN A 322 22.69 -16.29 -0.38
N SER A 323 22.65 -17.41 0.34
CA SER A 323 23.63 -18.49 0.12
C SER A 323 23.24 -19.34 -1.08
N PHE A 324 24.03 -19.27 -2.16
CA PHE A 324 23.85 -20.06 -3.37
C PHE A 324 23.67 -21.57 -3.07
N TRP A 325 24.60 -22.16 -2.32
CA TRP A 325 24.58 -23.60 -2.02
C TRP A 325 23.39 -23.99 -1.15
N PHE A 326 23.01 -23.15 -0.19
CA PHE A 326 21.86 -23.42 0.66
C PHE A 326 20.54 -23.33 -0.11
N MET A 327 20.38 -22.32 -0.98
CA MET A 327 19.22 -22.23 -1.88
C MET A 327 19.15 -23.42 -2.83
N ARG A 328 20.30 -23.86 -3.36
CA ARG A 328 20.39 -25.05 -4.21
C ARG A 328 19.98 -26.32 -3.46
N ALA A 329 20.39 -26.46 -2.20
CA ALA A 329 19.95 -27.55 -1.33
C ALA A 329 18.44 -27.51 -1.08
N ILE A 330 17.88 -26.33 -0.77
CA ILE A 330 16.42 -26.14 -0.64
C ILE A 330 15.69 -26.57 -1.91
N ARG A 331 16.16 -26.16 -3.09
CA ARG A 331 15.57 -26.56 -4.39
C ARG A 331 15.48 -28.09 -4.56
N LEU A 332 16.44 -28.83 -4.02
CA LEU A 332 16.53 -30.29 -4.16
C LEU A 332 15.80 -31.05 -3.04
N LEU A 333 15.88 -30.57 -1.80
CA LEU A 333 15.49 -31.32 -0.60
C LEU A 333 14.20 -30.83 0.05
N SER A 334 13.76 -29.60 -0.24
CA SER A 334 12.59 -29.02 0.42
C SER A 334 11.31 -29.77 0.03
N PRO A 335 10.44 -30.12 1.00
CA PRO A 335 9.12 -30.69 0.71
C PRO A 335 8.22 -29.71 -0.03
N ILE A 336 8.48 -28.41 0.09
CA ILE A 336 7.83 -27.35 -0.68
C ILE A 336 8.75 -26.99 -1.85
N PRO A 337 8.31 -27.10 -3.12
CA PRO A 337 9.15 -26.84 -4.28
C PRO A 337 9.45 -25.34 -4.42
N ALA A 338 10.51 -24.89 -3.74
CA ALA A 338 11.03 -23.54 -3.78
C ALA A 338 12.21 -23.42 -4.75
N PHE A 339 12.42 -22.22 -5.30
CA PHE A 339 13.48 -21.91 -6.27
C PHE A 339 13.48 -22.84 -7.51
N LYS A 340 12.32 -23.34 -7.91
CA LYS A 340 12.14 -24.05 -9.18
C LYS A 340 12.09 -23.04 -10.34
N PRO A 341 12.45 -23.45 -11.56
CA PRO A 341 12.32 -22.60 -12.75
C PRO A 341 10.90 -22.10 -12.93
N ILE A 342 10.74 -20.83 -13.28
CA ILE A 342 9.45 -20.23 -13.62
C ILE A 342 9.44 -19.95 -15.12
N VAL A 343 8.41 -20.39 -15.82
CA VAL A 343 8.19 -20.03 -17.22
C VAL A 343 7.27 -18.81 -17.28
N ILE A 344 7.73 -17.73 -17.91
CA ILE A 344 6.97 -16.49 -18.07
C ILE A 344 6.73 -16.25 -19.56
N LYS A 345 5.47 -16.12 -19.97
CA LYS A 345 5.11 -15.69 -21.32
C LYS A 345 5.22 -14.18 -21.40
N VAL A 346 6.16 -13.70 -22.20
CA VAL A 346 6.34 -12.27 -22.49
C VAL A 346 5.47 -11.94 -23.69
N LEU A 347 4.38 -11.21 -23.44
CA LEU A 347 3.24 -11.06 -24.36
C LEU A 347 3.63 -10.37 -25.67
N ASP A 348 4.32 -9.25 -25.57
CA ASP A 348 4.82 -8.44 -26.69
C ASP A 348 6.00 -9.08 -27.46
N HIS A 349 6.65 -10.09 -26.90
CA HIS A 349 7.60 -10.95 -27.63
C HIS A 349 6.95 -12.19 -28.25
N ASN A 350 5.74 -12.53 -27.80
CA ASN A 350 5.08 -13.80 -28.07
C ASN A 350 5.99 -15.02 -27.82
N LYS A 351 6.74 -14.99 -26.71
CA LYS A 351 7.73 -16.02 -26.34
C LYS A 351 7.67 -16.36 -24.86
N ASN A 352 7.93 -17.62 -24.53
CA ASN A 352 8.08 -18.06 -23.15
C ASN A 352 9.56 -18.03 -22.77
N TYR A 353 9.88 -17.42 -21.64
CA TYR A 353 11.21 -17.35 -21.05
C TYR A 353 11.29 -18.18 -19.77
N ILE A 354 12.40 -18.87 -19.55
CA ILE A 354 12.67 -19.61 -18.31
C ILE A 354 13.51 -18.76 -17.37
N LEU A 355 12.91 -18.34 -16.26
CA LEU A 355 13.58 -17.74 -15.13
C LEU A 355 14.02 -18.85 -14.15
N ASP A 356 15.28 -19.29 -14.23
CA ASP A 356 15.90 -20.23 -13.28
C ASP A 356 17.12 -19.58 -12.64
N LEU A 357 17.05 -19.22 -11.35
CA LEU A 357 18.15 -18.59 -10.62
C LEU A 357 19.51 -19.31 -10.77
N PHE A 358 19.52 -20.61 -11.07
CA PHE A 358 20.73 -21.42 -11.21
C PHE A 358 21.15 -21.68 -12.67
N SER A 359 20.43 -21.12 -13.66
CA SER A 359 20.84 -21.15 -15.06
C SER A 359 21.90 -20.09 -15.35
N LYS A 360 22.68 -20.31 -16.42
CA LYS A 360 23.70 -19.34 -16.87
C LYS A 360 23.06 -18.06 -17.41
N GLU A 361 22.00 -18.17 -18.18
CA GLU A 361 21.33 -17.06 -18.86
C GLU A 361 19.80 -17.26 -18.91
N LEU A 362 19.11 -16.19 -19.30
CA LEU A 362 17.69 -16.21 -19.58
C LEU A 362 17.46 -16.78 -20.99
N THR A 363 16.80 -17.93 -21.08
CA THR A 363 16.56 -18.63 -22.35
C THR A 363 15.07 -18.73 -22.65
N THR A 364 14.76 -18.96 -23.92
CA THR A 364 13.38 -19.23 -24.35
C THR A 364 13.05 -20.72 -24.27
N THR A 365 11.77 -21.05 -24.17
CA THR A 365 11.30 -22.44 -24.08
C THR A 365 9.94 -22.63 -24.77
N SER A 366 9.62 -23.88 -25.09
CA SER A 366 8.27 -24.30 -25.51
C SER A 366 7.41 -24.80 -24.34
N ASN A 367 7.94 -24.86 -23.12
CA ASN A 367 7.18 -25.26 -21.94
C ASN A 367 6.01 -24.30 -21.70
N LYS A 368 4.92 -24.82 -21.11
CA LYS A 368 3.76 -24.00 -20.72
C LYS A 368 4.18 -22.94 -19.71
N ALA A 369 3.67 -21.73 -19.90
CA ALA A 369 3.93 -20.62 -18.99
C ALA A 369 3.18 -20.81 -17.66
N HIS A 370 3.78 -20.33 -16.58
CA HIS A 370 3.11 -20.20 -15.29
C HIS A 370 2.39 -18.86 -15.19
N LEU A 371 3.07 -17.79 -15.65
CA LEU A 371 2.55 -16.43 -15.67
C LEU A 371 2.74 -15.81 -17.07
N SER A 372 1.94 -14.80 -17.40
CA SER A 372 2.19 -13.91 -18.53
C SER A 372 2.19 -12.45 -18.12
N MET A 373 3.01 -11.63 -18.79
CA MET A 373 3.13 -10.18 -18.57
C MET A 373 3.83 -9.52 -19.76
N GLN A 374 3.82 -8.18 -19.82
CA GLN A 374 4.58 -7.42 -20.80
C GLN A 374 6.08 -7.42 -20.46
N SER A 375 6.93 -7.25 -21.48
CA SER A 375 8.39 -7.24 -21.30
C SER A 375 8.88 -6.15 -20.34
N GLU A 376 8.28 -4.94 -20.33
CA GLU A 376 8.62 -3.89 -19.36
C GLU A 376 8.35 -4.33 -17.92
N SER A 377 7.19 -4.93 -17.65
CA SER A 377 6.85 -5.44 -16.32
C SER A 377 7.81 -6.55 -15.88
N PHE A 378 8.17 -7.45 -16.80
CA PHE A 378 9.17 -8.50 -16.53
C PHE A 378 10.57 -7.92 -16.29
N ASN A 379 10.95 -6.88 -17.02
CA ASN A 379 12.19 -6.14 -16.83
C ASN A 379 12.22 -5.48 -15.44
N PHE A 380 11.14 -4.79 -15.07
CA PHE A 380 11.00 -4.11 -13.79
C PHE A 380 11.10 -5.08 -12.60
N LEU A 381 10.45 -6.25 -12.71
CA LEU A 381 10.54 -7.35 -11.74
C LEU A 381 12.01 -7.71 -11.46
N MET A 382 12.84 -7.79 -12.52
CA MET A 382 14.24 -8.21 -12.42
C MET A 382 15.20 -7.06 -12.04
N ASN A 383 14.83 -5.80 -12.25
CA ASN A 383 15.71 -4.66 -11.97
C ASN A 383 15.51 -4.06 -10.57
N ASN A 384 14.39 -4.34 -9.90
CA ASN A 384 14.05 -3.72 -8.62
C ASN A 384 13.92 -4.76 -7.50
N THR A 385 14.50 -4.49 -6.33
CA THR A 385 14.42 -5.41 -5.18
C THR A 385 13.01 -5.56 -4.60
N PHE A 386 12.10 -4.65 -4.95
CA PHE A 386 10.68 -4.67 -4.62
C PHE A 386 9.82 -5.01 -5.85
N GLY A 387 10.43 -5.45 -6.95
CA GLY A 387 9.73 -5.69 -8.22
C GLY A 387 8.61 -6.72 -8.12
N PHE A 388 8.79 -7.78 -7.32
CA PHE A 388 7.74 -8.79 -7.12
C PHE A 388 6.59 -8.24 -6.25
N ASP A 389 6.90 -7.47 -5.22
CA ASP A 389 5.90 -6.79 -4.39
C ASP A 389 5.03 -5.86 -5.26
N THR A 390 5.68 -4.99 -6.05
CA THR A 390 5.01 -4.11 -7.03
C THR A 390 4.14 -4.89 -8.00
N LEU A 391 4.62 -6.02 -8.54
CA LEU A 391 3.84 -6.85 -9.46
C LEU A 391 2.57 -7.40 -8.79
N THR A 392 2.64 -7.80 -7.52
CA THR A 392 1.47 -8.31 -6.80
C THR A 392 0.45 -7.22 -6.43
N VAL A 393 0.92 -5.99 -6.22
CA VAL A 393 0.07 -4.84 -5.92
C VAL A 393 -0.56 -4.28 -7.20
N ASN A 394 0.21 -4.05 -8.26
CA ASN A 394 -0.33 -3.53 -9.52
C ASN A 394 -1.15 -4.58 -10.30
N GLY A 395 -0.87 -5.87 -10.15
CA GLY A 395 -1.60 -6.92 -10.85
C GLY A 395 -1.40 -6.94 -12.38
N CYS A 396 -0.30 -6.40 -12.88
CA CYS A 396 0.05 -6.35 -14.31
C CYS A 396 0.62 -7.69 -14.83
N PHE A 397 -0.05 -8.80 -14.51
CA PHE A 397 0.25 -10.14 -14.98
C PHE A 397 -1.02 -11.01 -14.98
N GLU A 398 -0.94 -12.16 -15.64
CA GLU A 398 -2.01 -13.17 -15.64
C GLU A 398 -1.45 -14.56 -15.30
N GLU A 399 -2.29 -15.40 -14.69
CA GLU A 399 -1.97 -16.80 -14.41
C GLU A 399 -2.28 -17.67 -15.65
N GLU A 400 -1.26 -18.30 -16.22
CA GLU A 400 -1.37 -19.12 -17.45
C GLU A 400 -1.59 -20.61 -17.18
N CYS A 401 -1.37 -21.05 -15.93
CA CYS A 401 -1.68 -22.41 -15.50
C CYS A 401 -2.10 -22.42 -14.03
N LYS A 402 -2.88 -23.43 -13.63
CA LYS A 402 -3.33 -23.58 -12.25
C LYS A 402 -2.16 -23.52 -11.25
N SER A 403 -2.32 -22.69 -10.22
CA SER A 403 -1.31 -22.39 -9.20
C SER A 403 -0.04 -21.71 -9.73
N GLY A 404 -0.09 -21.12 -10.93
CA GLY A 404 1.04 -20.42 -11.56
C GLY A 404 1.58 -19.29 -10.68
N PHE A 405 0.70 -18.50 -10.06
CA PHE A 405 1.08 -17.49 -9.07
C PHE A 405 1.78 -18.10 -7.85
N SER A 406 1.28 -19.22 -7.33
CA SER A 406 1.87 -19.88 -6.16
C SER A 406 3.27 -20.43 -6.48
N ILE A 407 3.45 -21.01 -7.66
CA ILE A 407 4.75 -21.49 -8.15
C ILE A 407 5.72 -20.32 -8.28
N ALA A 408 5.30 -19.22 -8.90
CA ALA A 408 6.13 -18.04 -9.09
C ALA A 408 6.57 -17.40 -7.77
N THR A 409 5.64 -17.25 -6.83
CA THR A 409 5.89 -16.68 -5.50
C THR A 409 7.00 -17.40 -4.75
N ARG A 410 7.08 -18.74 -4.87
CA ARG A 410 8.09 -19.57 -4.16
C ARG A 410 9.52 -19.37 -4.65
N SER A 411 9.73 -18.68 -5.78
CA SER A 411 11.08 -18.31 -6.25
C SER A 411 11.29 -16.79 -6.28
N LEU A 412 10.26 -16.01 -6.61
CA LEU A 412 10.38 -14.56 -6.79
C LEU A 412 10.36 -13.76 -5.49
N ALA A 413 9.73 -14.27 -4.42
CA ALA A 413 9.57 -13.53 -3.17
C ALA A 413 10.85 -13.41 -2.32
N ILE A 414 11.98 -13.92 -2.81
CA ILE A 414 13.26 -13.88 -2.10
C ILE A 414 13.75 -12.46 -1.84
N GLU A 415 13.55 -11.53 -2.78
CA GLU A 415 13.95 -10.13 -2.56
C GLU A 415 13.01 -9.43 -1.55
N ASN A 416 11.72 -9.79 -1.50
CA ASN A 416 10.82 -9.32 -0.44
C ASN A 416 11.32 -9.75 0.95
N LEU A 417 11.80 -11.00 1.09
CA LEU A 417 12.43 -11.47 2.33
C LEU A 417 13.71 -10.70 2.64
N ASN A 418 14.57 -10.46 1.65
CA ASN A 418 15.80 -9.69 1.83
C ASN A 418 15.50 -8.26 2.32
N ASN A 419 14.48 -7.61 1.77
CA ASN A 419 14.10 -6.23 2.12
C ASN A 419 13.66 -6.10 3.59
N ILE A 420 13.07 -7.15 4.19
CA ILE A 420 12.74 -7.19 5.62
C ILE A 420 13.87 -7.74 6.50
N GLY A 421 15.08 -7.86 5.95
CA GLY A 421 16.29 -8.30 6.65
C GLY A 421 16.43 -9.82 6.80
N ILE A 422 15.73 -10.62 5.99
CA ILE A 422 15.77 -12.09 6.06
C ILE A 422 16.45 -12.65 4.82
N SER A 423 17.66 -13.16 5.01
CA SER A 423 18.40 -13.88 3.97
C SER A 423 18.22 -15.40 4.08
N VAL A 424 18.10 -16.06 2.93
CA VAL A 424 18.11 -17.52 2.75
C VAL A 424 19.52 -18.06 2.91
N ARG A 425 19.89 -18.25 4.18
CA ARG A 425 21.13 -18.85 4.66
C ARG A 425 20.77 -19.89 5.74
N PRO A 426 21.66 -20.81 6.17
CA PRO A 426 21.33 -21.81 7.18
C PRO A 426 20.71 -21.24 8.48
N ARG A 427 21.07 -20.01 8.86
CA ARG A 427 20.49 -19.29 10.01
C ARG A 427 19.02 -18.88 9.84
N ILE A 428 18.41 -19.03 8.65
CA ILE A 428 17.01 -18.68 8.41
C ILE A 428 16.05 -19.49 9.30
N ILE A 429 16.47 -20.67 9.79
CA ILE A 429 15.71 -21.47 10.76
C ILE A 429 15.32 -20.69 12.03
N PHE A 430 16.11 -19.68 12.41
CA PHE A 430 15.80 -18.82 13.55
C PHE A 430 14.67 -17.80 13.25
N ASN A 431 14.32 -17.61 11.98
CA ASN A 431 13.23 -16.75 11.51
C ASN A 431 11.97 -17.56 11.14
N PHE A 432 11.79 -18.76 11.72
CA PHE A 432 10.71 -19.68 11.37
C PHE A 432 9.31 -19.06 11.44
N ARG A 433 9.05 -18.16 12.41
CA ARG A 433 7.76 -17.44 12.50
C ARG A 433 7.44 -16.63 11.24
N VAL A 434 8.41 -15.93 10.69
CA VAL A 434 8.21 -15.11 9.48
C VAL A 434 7.99 -16.01 8.25
N ILE A 435 8.74 -17.11 8.16
CA ILE A 435 8.55 -18.10 7.09
C ILE A 435 7.14 -18.70 7.15
N LEU A 436 6.66 -19.07 8.35
CA LEU A 436 5.30 -19.58 8.54
C LEU A 436 4.24 -18.55 8.15
N MET A 437 4.41 -17.27 8.53
CA MET A 437 3.51 -16.19 8.12
C MET A 437 3.44 -16.07 6.60
N PHE A 438 4.60 -16.11 5.93
CA PHE A 438 4.69 -16.04 4.47
C PHE A 438 3.98 -17.23 3.79
N ILE A 439 4.27 -18.45 4.26
CA ILE A 439 3.63 -19.67 3.75
C ILE A 439 2.11 -19.64 3.97
N SER A 440 1.65 -19.20 5.15
CA SER A 440 0.23 -19.04 5.46
C SER A 440 -0.47 -18.04 4.53
N ARG A 441 0.16 -16.88 4.26
CA ARG A 441 -0.36 -15.90 3.28
C ARG A 441 -0.46 -16.51 1.88
N LEU A 442 0.57 -17.24 1.44
CA LEU A 442 0.58 -17.90 0.14
C LEU A 442 -0.55 -18.94 0.00
N PHE A 443 -0.77 -19.77 1.03
CA PHE A 443 -1.87 -20.75 1.02
C PHE A 443 -3.25 -20.09 0.99
N LYS A 444 -3.44 -18.97 1.72
CA LYS A 444 -4.70 -18.22 1.70
C LYS A 444 -5.00 -17.69 0.29
N VAL A 445 -4.00 -17.14 -0.40
CA VAL A 445 -4.17 -16.62 -1.77
C VAL A 445 -4.47 -17.75 -2.75
N ALA A 446 -3.68 -18.84 -2.73
CA ALA A 446 -3.90 -19.99 -3.60
C ALA A 446 -5.31 -20.59 -3.44
N LYS A 447 -5.80 -20.70 -2.19
CA LYS A 447 -7.17 -21.16 -1.92
C LYS A 447 -8.23 -20.24 -2.50
N LYS A 448 -8.03 -18.91 -2.46
CA LYS A 448 -8.98 -17.95 -3.04
C LYS A 448 -9.04 -18.09 -4.56
N ILE A 449 -7.89 -18.20 -5.23
CA ILE A 449 -7.79 -18.45 -6.67
C ILE A 449 -8.59 -19.70 -7.04
N ASP A 450 -8.29 -20.84 -6.42
CA ASP A 450 -8.94 -22.13 -6.74
C ASP A 450 -10.44 -22.16 -6.40
N SER A 451 -10.89 -21.40 -5.40
CA SER A 451 -12.31 -21.37 -5.00
C SER A 451 -13.20 -20.50 -5.89
N THR A 452 -12.60 -19.74 -6.81
CA THR A 452 -13.28 -18.73 -7.64
C THR A 452 -12.87 -18.81 -9.12
N SER A 453 -12.17 -19.88 -9.50
CA SER A 453 -11.69 -20.16 -10.87
C SER A 453 -12.64 -21.04 -11.67
#